data_AF-A0A2V7M8Q9-F1
#
_entry.id   AF-A0A2V7M8Q9-F1
#
_cell.length_a   1.000
_cell.length_b   1.000
_cell.length_c   1.000
_cell.angle_alpha   90.00
_cell.angle_beta   90.00
_cell.angle_gamma   90.00
#
_symmetry.space_group_name_H-M   'P 1'
#
loop_
_entity.id
_entity.type
_entity.pdbx_description
1 polymer ?
#
loop_
_entity_poly.entity_id
_entity_poly.type
_entity_poly.pdbx_seq_one_letter_code
_entity_poly.pdbx_strand_id
1 'polypeptide(L)'
;MQRETEAVRGLTAAAARTHSDVASFRFTQAVGLLLAAYARTHDSTYLVPARAVLDYLVDSGDAGVAASARDDPPELVRAGLLRDLVTAWSVTGESRYRDAARDLARRLAVAVGRTADRTVFADRDAYVIGSILDAAEALGDSGAVARARAALDTLLRRVYARGRAVRHVAGAGSPERALLGDQVQVAWACLAAREATGETHYLEIAEDLARLLERDFADSSSAGYFDAAATDPTAPALVERAKPVLDDLLPGGNGWAGRVLLRLARLTGDVRYRRRAEATLEAFVGTVGGEGLRAASYLAVVQEVSRDH
;
A
#
# COMPACT_ATOMS: atom_id res chain seq x y z
N MET A 1 -11.60 10.21 -13.71
CA MET A 1 -10.95 10.44 -12.39
C MET A 1 -11.84 11.23 -11.42
N GLN A 2 -12.19 12.49 -11.67
CA GLN A 2 -13.00 13.27 -10.70
C GLN A 2 -14.35 12.60 -10.40
N ARG A 3 -15.09 12.18 -11.43
CA ARG A 3 -16.34 11.41 -11.26
C ARG A 3 -16.16 10.15 -10.40
N GLU A 4 -15.08 9.40 -10.60
CA GLU A 4 -14.80 8.19 -9.80
C GLU A 4 -14.48 8.53 -8.34
N THR A 5 -13.74 9.63 -8.11
CA THR A 5 -13.44 10.11 -6.75
C THR A 5 -14.72 10.58 -6.04
N GLU A 6 -15.63 11.23 -6.76
CA GLU A 6 -16.95 11.63 -6.27
C GLU A 6 -17.84 10.41 -5.96
N ALA A 7 -17.77 9.35 -6.77
CA ALA A 7 -18.48 8.09 -6.51
C ALA A 7 -17.96 7.43 -5.22
N VAL A 8 -16.64 7.35 -5.03
CA VAL A 8 -16.03 6.86 -3.78
C VAL A 8 -16.48 7.70 -2.59
N ARG A 9 -16.45 9.04 -2.71
CA ARG A 9 -16.94 9.96 -1.68
C ARG A 9 -18.39 9.67 -1.28
N GLY A 10 -19.27 9.42 -2.25
CA GLY A 10 -20.67 9.07 -2.02
C GLY A 10 -20.84 7.75 -1.26
N LEU A 11 -20.09 6.70 -1.67
CA LEU A 11 -20.10 5.39 -1.02
C LEU A 11 -19.57 5.46 0.42
N THR A 12 -18.48 6.19 0.66
CA THR A 12 -17.93 6.42 2.00
C THR A 12 -18.90 7.21 2.88
N ALA A 13 -19.56 8.24 2.35
CA ALA A 13 -20.56 8.99 3.09
C ALA A 13 -21.78 8.12 3.47
N ALA A 14 -22.19 7.20 2.60
CA ALA A 14 -23.29 6.29 2.88
C ALA A 14 -22.93 5.28 3.98
N ALA A 15 -21.76 4.65 3.90
CA ALA A 15 -21.30 3.69 4.89
C ALA A 15 -21.02 4.34 6.25
N ALA A 16 -20.49 5.56 6.27
CA ALA A 16 -20.26 6.31 7.50
C ALA A 16 -21.55 6.60 8.29
N ARG A 17 -22.72 6.71 7.63
CA ARG A 17 -24.00 6.92 8.32
C ARG A 17 -24.55 5.67 8.99
N THR A 18 -24.25 4.49 8.44
CA THR A 18 -24.77 3.21 8.92
C THR A 18 -23.75 2.44 9.76
N HIS A 19 -22.49 2.90 9.77
CA HIS A 19 -21.33 2.18 10.31
C HIS A 19 -21.17 0.75 9.74
N SER A 20 -21.79 0.47 8.58
CA SER A 20 -21.74 -0.84 7.95
C SER A 20 -20.42 -1.03 7.23
N ASP A 21 -19.68 -2.07 7.60
CA ASP A 21 -18.42 -2.52 6.98
C ASP A 21 -17.31 -1.46 6.91
N VAL A 22 -17.43 -0.33 7.62
CA VAL A 22 -16.47 0.79 7.56
C VAL A 22 -15.09 0.41 8.11
N ALA A 23 -15.00 -0.66 8.90
CA ALA A 23 -13.76 -1.24 9.41
C ALA A 23 -13.10 -2.23 8.42
N SER A 24 -13.22 -2.00 7.11
CA SER A 24 -12.64 -2.88 6.08
C SER A 24 -11.47 -2.21 5.36
N PHE A 25 -10.63 -3.03 4.73
CA PHE A 25 -9.46 -2.60 3.99
C PHE A 25 -9.85 -1.60 2.89
N ARG A 26 -10.92 -1.88 2.14
CA ARG A 26 -11.42 -0.99 1.08
C ARG A 26 -11.77 0.41 1.59
N PHE A 27 -12.27 0.55 2.81
CA PHE A 27 -12.59 1.87 3.37
C PHE A 27 -11.34 2.60 3.85
N THR A 28 -10.30 1.91 4.28
CA THR A 28 -8.99 2.57 4.52
C THR A 28 -8.43 3.15 3.23
N GLN A 29 -8.49 2.43 2.10
CA GLN A 29 -8.05 2.98 0.81
C GLN A 29 -8.94 4.15 0.35
N ALA A 30 -10.25 4.05 0.55
CA ALA A 30 -11.19 5.13 0.24
C ALA A 30 -10.92 6.39 1.08
N VAL A 31 -10.70 6.25 2.38
CA VAL A 31 -10.34 7.37 3.27
C VAL A 31 -9.05 8.02 2.80
N GLY A 32 -8.00 7.23 2.51
CA GLY A 32 -6.74 7.73 1.96
C GLY A 32 -6.92 8.54 0.68
N LEU A 33 -7.75 8.06 -0.27
CA LEU A 33 -8.11 8.81 -1.48
C LEU A 33 -8.78 10.15 -1.17
N LEU A 34 -9.76 10.16 -0.26
CA LEU A 34 -10.52 11.36 0.08
C LEU A 34 -9.66 12.40 0.81
N LEU A 35 -8.77 11.95 1.70
CA LEU A 35 -7.78 12.83 2.34
C LEU A 35 -6.80 13.41 1.33
N ALA A 36 -6.34 12.61 0.36
CA ALA A 36 -5.48 13.08 -0.72
C ALA A 36 -6.19 14.11 -1.62
N ALA A 37 -7.48 13.90 -1.91
CA ALA A 37 -8.31 14.85 -2.63
C ALA A 37 -8.46 16.17 -1.86
N TYR A 38 -8.84 16.11 -0.57
CA TYR A 38 -8.92 17.28 0.29
C TYR A 38 -7.60 18.06 0.35
N ALA A 39 -6.47 17.35 0.51
CA ALA A 39 -5.15 17.98 0.56
C ALA A 39 -4.77 18.73 -0.74
N ARG A 40 -5.41 18.43 -1.87
CA ARG A 40 -5.19 19.17 -3.14
C ARG A 40 -6.17 20.31 -3.32
N THR A 41 -7.45 20.05 -3.06
CA THR A 41 -8.53 20.95 -3.45
C THR A 41 -8.95 21.88 -2.33
N HIS A 42 -8.60 21.56 -1.08
CA HIS A 42 -9.17 22.14 0.13
C HIS A 42 -10.71 22.06 0.19
N ASP A 43 -11.32 21.19 -0.61
CA ASP A 43 -12.76 20.99 -0.64
C ASP A 43 -13.16 20.06 0.52
N SER A 44 -13.79 20.65 1.54
CA SER A 44 -14.22 19.96 2.75
C SER A 44 -15.24 18.85 2.50
N THR A 45 -15.89 18.82 1.33
CA THR A 45 -16.82 17.74 0.99
C THR A 45 -16.15 16.37 0.91
N TYR A 46 -14.84 16.31 0.61
CA TYR A 46 -14.04 15.08 0.70
C TYR A 46 -13.64 14.75 2.13
N LEU A 47 -13.36 15.78 2.96
CA LEU A 47 -12.90 15.59 4.33
C LEU A 47 -14.01 15.05 5.25
N VAL A 48 -15.25 15.53 5.12
CA VAL A 48 -16.37 15.16 6.00
C VAL A 48 -16.59 13.64 6.09
N PRO A 49 -16.77 12.89 4.99
CA PRO A 49 -16.95 11.44 5.05
C PRO A 49 -15.68 10.70 5.51
N ALA A 50 -14.48 11.19 5.17
CA ALA A 50 -13.22 10.62 5.63
C ALA A 50 -13.09 10.70 7.17
N ARG A 51 -13.40 11.87 7.74
CA ARG A 51 -13.40 12.08 9.19
C ARG A 51 -14.42 11.22 9.90
N ALA A 52 -15.64 11.09 9.36
CA ALA A 52 -16.68 10.27 9.97
C ALA A 52 -16.25 8.80 10.11
N VAL A 53 -15.58 8.24 9.10
CA VAL A 53 -15.00 6.89 9.18
C VAL A 53 -13.84 6.84 10.18
N LEU A 54 -12.91 7.79 10.12
CA LEU A 54 -11.75 7.83 11.03
C LEU A 54 -12.17 7.96 12.50
N ASP A 55 -13.09 8.86 12.80
CA ASP A 55 -13.57 9.09 14.16
C ASP A 55 -14.26 7.82 14.68
N TYR A 56 -15.09 7.17 13.87
CA TYR A 56 -15.69 5.87 14.22
C TYR A 56 -14.63 4.80 14.51
N LEU A 57 -13.58 4.68 13.68
CA LEU A 57 -12.52 3.67 13.87
C LEU A 57 -11.64 3.97 15.08
N VAL A 58 -11.36 5.24 15.36
CA VAL A 58 -10.64 5.67 16.56
C VAL A 58 -11.46 5.38 17.81
N ASP A 59 -12.76 5.69 17.78
CA ASP A 59 -13.64 5.57 18.95
C ASP A 59 -14.03 4.11 19.24
N SER A 60 -14.22 3.27 18.21
CA SER A 60 -14.51 1.84 18.35
C SER A 60 -13.28 0.98 18.64
N GLY A 61 -12.07 1.48 18.36
CA GLY A 61 -10.80 0.81 18.62
C GLY A 61 -10.71 -0.59 18.01
N ASP A 62 -10.07 -1.51 18.73
CA ASP A 62 -9.86 -2.89 18.25
C ASP A 62 -11.17 -3.68 18.09
N ALA A 63 -12.25 -3.30 18.78
CA ALA A 63 -13.55 -3.97 18.66
C ALA A 63 -14.18 -3.76 17.27
N GLY A 64 -14.03 -2.56 16.69
CA GLY A 64 -14.52 -2.26 15.34
C GLY A 64 -13.81 -3.08 14.27
N VAL A 65 -12.48 -3.16 14.33
CA VAL A 65 -11.67 -3.94 13.38
C VAL A 65 -11.83 -5.45 13.58
N ALA A 66 -12.08 -5.92 14.81
CA ALA A 66 -12.35 -7.34 15.05
C ALA A 66 -13.68 -7.80 14.42
N ALA A 67 -14.68 -6.91 14.31
CA ALA A 67 -15.98 -7.24 13.73
C ALA A 67 -15.91 -7.50 12.22
N SER A 68 -14.96 -6.88 11.51
CA SER A 68 -14.73 -7.07 10.07
C SER A 68 -13.68 -8.15 9.73
N ALA A 69 -13.09 -8.78 10.75
CA ALA A 69 -12.00 -9.75 10.60
C ALA A 69 -12.36 -11.02 9.79
N ARG A 70 -13.65 -11.23 9.49
CA ARG A 70 -14.11 -12.33 8.64
C ARG A 70 -13.74 -12.13 7.18
N ASP A 71 -13.68 -10.88 6.74
CA ASP A 71 -13.50 -10.52 5.34
C ASP A 71 -12.08 -10.01 5.07
N ASP A 72 -11.49 -9.26 6.02
CA ASP A 72 -10.14 -8.68 5.89
C ASP A 72 -9.22 -9.07 7.06
N PRO A 73 -7.93 -9.39 6.80
CA PRO A 73 -6.95 -9.56 7.86
C PRO A 73 -6.82 -8.27 8.71
N PRO A 74 -7.06 -8.32 10.03
CA PRO A 74 -7.09 -7.13 10.90
C PRO A 74 -5.83 -6.26 10.84
N GLU A 75 -4.66 -6.85 10.64
CA GLU A 75 -3.39 -6.15 10.50
C GLU A 75 -3.33 -5.27 9.25
N LEU A 76 -3.96 -5.67 8.15
CA LEU A 76 -3.98 -4.89 6.91
C LEU A 76 -4.92 -3.68 7.05
N VAL A 77 -6.07 -3.88 7.70
CA VAL A 77 -6.98 -2.77 8.06
C VAL A 77 -6.28 -1.78 8.99
N ARG A 78 -5.60 -2.27 10.04
CA ARG A 78 -4.84 -1.40 10.96
C ARG A 78 -3.71 -0.65 10.25
N ALA A 79 -3.00 -1.30 9.32
CA ALA A 79 -1.94 -0.65 8.55
C ALA A 79 -2.49 0.45 7.61
N GLY A 80 -3.64 0.19 6.96
CA GLY A 80 -4.36 1.22 6.20
C GLY A 80 -4.79 2.40 7.08
N LEU A 81 -5.47 2.11 8.19
CA LEU A 81 -5.89 3.12 9.17
C LEU A 81 -4.71 3.96 9.69
N LEU A 82 -3.57 3.34 9.96
CA LEU A 82 -2.37 4.06 10.41
C LEU A 82 -1.94 5.13 9.40
N ARG A 83 -1.92 4.80 8.12
CA ARG A 83 -1.58 5.74 7.04
C ARG A 83 -2.61 6.88 6.94
N ASP A 84 -3.88 6.55 7.08
CA ASP A 84 -4.96 7.53 7.03
C ASP A 84 -4.91 8.49 8.21
N LEU A 85 -4.61 8.00 9.43
CA LEU A 85 -4.48 8.84 10.63
C LEU A 85 -3.31 9.83 10.49
N VAL A 86 -2.17 9.40 9.96
CA VAL A 86 -1.03 10.29 9.70
C VAL A 86 -1.39 11.35 8.66
N THR A 87 -2.06 10.94 7.58
CA THR A 87 -2.51 11.87 6.54
C THR A 87 -3.53 12.85 7.09
N ALA A 88 -4.51 12.38 7.87
CA ALA A 88 -5.52 13.21 8.51
C ALA A 88 -4.91 14.22 9.47
N TRP A 89 -3.95 13.80 10.30
CA TRP A 89 -3.19 14.72 11.14
C TRP A 89 -2.45 15.78 10.30
N SER A 90 -1.76 15.38 9.24
CA SER A 90 -1.01 16.30 8.39
C SER A 90 -1.90 17.36 7.73
N VAL A 91 -3.15 17.03 7.36
CA VAL A 91 -4.03 17.95 6.62
C VAL A 91 -4.99 18.73 7.51
N THR A 92 -5.24 18.27 8.75
CA THR A 92 -6.17 18.93 9.70
C THR A 92 -5.46 19.61 10.87
N GLY A 93 -4.25 19.18 11.22
CA GLY A 93 -3.54 19.62 12.43
C GLY A 93 -4.10 19.03 13.73
N GLU A 94 -5.10 18.14 13.68
CA GLU A 94 -5.77 17.65 14.88
C GLU A 94 -4.92 16.62 15.65
N SER A 95 -4.66 16.90 16.93
CA SER A 95 -3.84 16.05 17.79
C SER A 95 -4.42 14.65 18.00
N ARG A 96 -5.75 14.50 17.96
CA ARG A 96 -6.41 13.19 18.11
C ARG A 96 -5.90 12.15 17.10
N TYR A 97 -5.72 12.56 15.84
CA TYR A 97 -5.25 11.66 14.79
C TYR A 97 -3.77 11.33 14.97
N ARG A 98 -2.96 12.31 15.36
CA ARG A 98 -1.54 12.11 15.69
C ARG A 98 -1.36 11.11 16.83
N ASP A 99 -2.12 11.29 17.90
CA ASP A 99 -1.97 10.49 19.12
C ASP A 99 -2.49 9.06 18.89
N ALA A 100 -3.62 8.91 18.17
CA ALA A 100 -4.11 7.60 17.71
C ALA A 100 -3.11 6.91 16.76
N ALA A 101 -2.51 7.63 15.82
CA ALA A 101 -1.50 7.08 14.90
C ALA A 101 -0.27 6.59 15.65
N ARG A 102 0.24 7.38 16.62
CA ARG A 102 1.40 7.01 17.44
C ARG A 102 1.16 5.74 18.23
N ASP A 103 -0.01 5.63 18.86
CA ASP A 103 -0.37 4.45 19.64
C ASP A 103 -0.53 3.21 18.76
N LEU A 104 -1.17 3.36 17.59
CA LEU A 104 -1.35 2.27 16.63
C LEU A 104 -0.02 1.81 16.02
N ALA A 105 0.86 2.74 15.64
CA ALA A 105 2.19 2.45 15.12
C ALA A 105 3.01 1.62 16.11
N ARG A 106 2.99 1.97 17.40
CA ARG A 106 3.70 1.23 18.45
C ARG A 106 3.15 -0.19 18.63
N ARG A 107 1.83 -0.36 18.63
CA ARG A 107 1.20 -1.69 18.73
C ARG A 107 1.57 -2.56 17.53
N LEU A 108 1.46 -2.02 16.32
CA LEU A 108 1.85 -2.75 15.10
C LEU A 108 3.34 -3.08 15.08
N ALA A 109 4.22 -2.16 15.49
CA ALA A 109 5.66 -2.36 15.58
C ALA A 109 6.04 -3.52 16.52
N VAL A 110 5.31 -3.68 17.63
CA VAL A 110 5.49 -4.83 18.54
C VAL A 110 5.01 -6.13 17.88
N ALA A 111 3.89 -6.10 17.16
CA ALA A 111 3.32 -7.28 16.51
C ALA A 111 4.22 -7.83 15.38
N VAL A 112 4.76 -6.95 14.53
CA VAL A 112 5.65 -7.35 13.41
C VAL A 112 7.02 -7.84 13.88
N GLY A 113 7.44 -7.48 15.09
CA GLY A 113 8.67 -8.00 15.71
C GLY A 113 8.66 -9.52 15.94
N ARG A 114 7.49 -10.17 15.88
CA ARG A 114 7.32 -11.63 16.06
C ARG A 114 7.29 -12.41 14.74
N THR A 115 7.65 -11.78 13.62
CA THR A 115 7.63 -12.42 12.29
C THR A 115 8.55 -13.64 12.19
N ALA A 116 9.64 -13.69 12.97
CA ALA A 116 10.55 -14.84 13.00
C ALA A 116 9.86 -16.16 13.42
N ASP A 117 8.81 -16.08 14.22
CA ASP A 117 8.18 -17.24 14.86
C ASP A 117 6.94 -17.75 14.10
N ARG A 118 6.65 -17.20 12.91
CA ARG A 118 5.46 -17.57 12.12
C ARG A 118 5.71 -17.67 10.61
N THR A 119 4.72 -18.23 9.93
CA THR A 119 4.57 -18.11 8.48
C THR A 119 4.48 -16.63 8.10
N VAL A 120 5.24 -16.26 7.08
CA VAL A 120 5.33 -14.90 6.54
C VAL A 120 4.77 -14.91 5.12
N PHE A 121 3.96 -13.91 4.82
CA PHE A 121 3.44 -13.61 3.48
C PHE A 121 4.05 -12.30 3.04
N ALA A 122 4.93 -12.34 2.04
CA ALA A 122 5.83 -11.22 1.75
C ALA A 122 5.09 -9.92 1.46
N ASP A 123 4.02 -9.98 0.67
CA ASP A 123 3.14 -8.85 0.37
C ASP A 123 2.49 -8.23 1.62
N ARG A 124 1.81 -9.03 2.45
CA ARG A 124 1.09 -8.58 3.64
C ARG A 124 2.03 -8.03 4.70
N ASP A 125 3.10 -8.78 4.97
CA ASP A 125 4.11 -8.38 5.95
C ASP A 125 4.80 -7.09 5.54
N ALA A 126 5.18 -6.95 4.27
CA ALA A 126 5.77 -5.71 3.76
C ALA A 126 4.78 -4.54 3.80
N TYR A 127 3.50 -4.76 3.48
CA TYR A 127 2.49 -3.70 3.57
C TYR A 127 2.33 -3.16 5.00
N VAL A 128 2.30 -4.05 6.01
CA VAL A 128 2.23 -3.61 7.41
C VAL A 128 3.52 -2.90 7.82
N ILE A 129 4.69 -3.47 7.52
CA ILE A 129 5.99 -2.91 7.90
C ILE A 129 6.22 -1.53 7.26
N GLY A 130 5.97 -1.41 5.95
CA GLY A 130 6.10 -0.13 5.25
C GLY A 130 5.13 0.93 5.79
N SER A 131 3.92 0.53 6.20
CA SER A 131 2.93 1.46 6.79
C SER A 131 3.40 1.99 8.14
N ILE A 132 4.06 1.15 8.94
CA ILE A 132 4.67 1.57 10.21
C ILE A 132 5.84 2.51 9.94
N LEU A 133 6.70 2.21 8.96
CA LEU A 133 7.87 3.04 8.62
C LEU A 133 7.47 4.44 8.17
N ASP A 134 6.58 4.54 7.16
CA ASP A 134 6.07 5.82 6.66
C ASP A 134 5.43 6.65 7.80
N ALA A 135 4.62 6.00 8.65
CA ALA A 135 3.95 6.67 9.75
C ALA A 135 4.90 7.10 10.87
N ALA A 136 5.82 6.22 11.27
CA ALA A 136 6.76 6.48 12.35
C ALA A 136 7.76 7.59 12.00
N GLU A 137 8.18 7.67 10.73
CA GLU A 137 8.97 8.78 10.20
C GLU A 137 8.20 10.10 10.32
N ALA A 138 6.97 10.16 9.79
CA ALA A 138 6.13 11.36 9.86
C ALA A 138 5.83 11.81 11.30
N LEU A 139 5.70 10.86 12.23
CA LEU A 139 5.43 11.12 13.65
C LEU A 139 6.68 11.43 14.48
N GLY A 140 7.89 11.26 13.92
CA GLY A 140 9.16 11.38 14.64
C GLY A 140 9.37 10.30 15.72
N ASP A 141 8.76 9.12 15.57
CA ASP A 141 8.88 8.02 16.54
C ASP A 141 10.03 7.07 16.15
N SER A 142 11.26 7.44 16.53
CA SER A 142 12.47 6.65 16.27
C SER A 142 12.43 5.23 16.85
N GLY A 143 11.67 5.02 17.93
CA GLY A 143 11.48 3.71 18.54
C GLY A 143 10.63 2.79 17.67
N ALA A 144 9.59 3.32 17.03
CA ALA A 144 8.79 2.57 16.06
C ALA A 144 9.57 2.32 14.77
N VAL A 145 10.33 3.31 14.27
CA VAL A 145 11.25 3.15 13.11
C VAL A 145 12.22 1.99 13.35
N ALA A 146 12.93 1.98 14.49
CA ALA A 146 13.91 0.94 14.79
C ALA A 146 13.31 -0.48 14.80
N ARG A 147 12.09 -0.64 15.34
CA ARG A 147 11.39 -1.94 15.38
C ARG A 147 10.91 -2.38 13.99
N ALA A 148 10.31 -1.48 13.22
CA ALA A 148 9.84 -1.78 11.88
C ALA A 148 11.00 -2.09 10.92
N ARG A 149 12.11 -1.36 11.04
CA ARG A 149 13.37 -1.63 10.33
C ARG A 149 13.90 -3.04 10.64
N ALA A 150 13.97 -3.42 11.92
CA ALA A 150 14.40 -4.76 12.32
C ALA A 150 13.46 -5.87 11.80
N ALA A 151 12.16 -5.59 11.74
CA ALA A 151 11.18 -6.50 11.13
C ALA A 151 11.38 -6.62 9.61
N LEU A 152 11.65 -5.50 8.91
CA LEU A 152 11.98 -5.51 7.49
C LEU A 152 13.23 -6.33 7.19
N ASP A 153 14.30 -6.15 7.97
CA ASP A 153 15.53 -6.92 7.81
C ASP A 153 15.27 -8.43 7.98
N THR A 154 14.39 -8.78 8.92
CA THR A 154 13.98 -10.17 9.16
C THR A 154 13.16 -10.74 8.00
N LEU A 155 12.23 -9.94 7.47
CA LEU A 155 11.47 -10.30 6.27
C LEU A 155 12.40 -10.53 5.08
N LEU A 156 13.27 -9.57 4.77
CA LEU A 156 14.20 -9.62 3.64
C LEU A 156 15.09 -10.85 3.66
N ARG A 157 15.64 -11.23 4.83
CA ARG A 157 16.43 -12.47 4.99
C ARG A 157 15.68 -13.75 4.59
N ARG A 158 14.35 -13.75 4.65
CA ARG A 158 13.51 -14.91 4.37
C ARG A 158 12.97 -14.93 2.94
N VAL A 159 12.66 -13.76 2.38
CA VAL A 159 11.89 -13.65 1.13
C VAL A 159 12.69 -13.09 -0.05
N TYR A 160 13.80 -12.38 0.19
CA TYR A 160 14.55 -11.67 -0.84
C TYR A 160 15.94 -12.27 -1.07
N ALA A 161 16.34 -12.32 -2.35
CA ALA A 161 17.71 -12.54 -2.76
C ALA A 161 17.96 -11.75 -4.06
N ARG A 162 19.09 -11.07 -4.17
CA ARG A 162 19.41 -10.22 -5.32
C ARG A 162 19.21 -10.95 -6.65
N GLY A 163 18.49 -10.32 -7.58
CA GLY A 163 18.21 -10.83 -8.92
C GLY A 163 17.17 -11.96 -8.98
N ARG A 164 16.58 -12.36 -7.85
CA ARG A 164 15.51 -13.36 -7.77
C ARG A 164 14.21 -12.72 -7.28
N ALA A 165 13.09 -13.22 -7.79
CA ALA A 165 11.78 -12.80 -7.32
C ALA A 165 11.62 -13.04 -5.81
N VAL A 166 10.92 -12.12 -5.15
CA VAL A 166 10.50 -12.28 -3.76
C VAL A 166 9.65 -13.54 -3.63
N ARG A 167 9.97 -14.36 -2.63
CA ARG A 167 9.21 -15.56 -2.28
C ARG A 167 7.92 -15.16 -1.58
N HIS A 168 6.77 -15.58 -2.13
CA HIS A 168 5.47 -15.28 -1.54
C HIS A 168 5.35 -15.76 -0.09
N VAL A 169 5.72 -17.03 0.15
CA VAL A 169 5.70 -17.65 1.48
C VAL A 169 7.09 -18.20 1.81
N ALA A 170 7.59 -17.86 3.00
CA ALA A 170 8.83 -18.41 3.52
C ALA A 170 8.56 -19.50 4.57
N GLY A 171 8.62 -20.77 4.14
CA GLY A 171 8.52 -21.99 4.96
C GLY A 171 9.08 -23.22 4.24
N ALA A 172 9.30 -24.33 4.94
CA ALA A 172 9.78 -25.57 4.31
C ALA A 172 8.74 -26.11 3.32
N GLY A 173 9.15 -26.35 2.06
CA GLY A 173 8.29 -26.91 1.01
C GLY A 173 7.34 -25.92 0.33
N SER A 174 7.45 -24.61 0.59
CA SER A 174 6.63 -23.60 -0.10
C SER A 174 6.99 -23.51 -1.59
N PRO A 175 6.01 -23.45 -2.50
CA PRO A 175 6.27 -23.32 -3.93
C PRO A 175 6.95 -21.98 -4.24
N GLU A 176 7.89 -21.98 -5.19
CA GLU A 176 8.51 -20.76 -5.70
C GLU A 176 7.55 -20.04 -6.66
N ARG A 177 6.50 -19.42 -6.11
CA ARG A 177 5.60 -18.56 -6.88
C ARG A 177 6.08 -17.11 -6.78
N ALA A 178 6.30 -16.50 -7.93
CA ALA A 178 6.70 -15.11 -8.06
C ALA A 178 5.48 -14.25 -8.37
N LEU A 179 4.97 -13.51 -7.38
CA LEU A 179 3.80 -12.65 -7.54
C LEU A 179 4.21 -11.18 -7.61
N LEU A 180 3.48 -10.42 -8.42
CA LEU A 180 3.61 -8.97 -8.54
C LEU A 180 3.47 -8.28 -7.18
N GLY A 181 2.45 -8.69 -6.41
CA GLY A 181 2.16 -8.11 -5.10
C GLY A 181 3.35 -8.19 -4.15
N ASP A 182 4.06 -9.32 -4.12
CA ASP A 182 5.23 -9.50 -3.26
C ASP A 182 6.37 -8.55 -3.64
N GLN A 183 6.68 -8.42 -4.94
CA GLN A 183 7.75 -7.53 -5.40
C GLN A 183 7.41 -6.08 -5.05
N VAL A 184 6.19 -5.67 -5.36
CA VAL A 184 5.72 -4.29 -5.23
C VAL A 184 5.64 -3.85 -3.77
N GLN A 185 5.11 -4.70 -2.88
CA GLN A 185 5.02 -4.35 -1.46
C GLN A 185 6.39 -4.37 -0.77
N VAL A 186 7.27 -5.33 -1.09
CA VAL A 186 8.64 -5.32 -0.54
C VAL A 186 9.43 -4.12 -1.04
N ALA A 187 9.32 -3.75 -2.32
CA ALA A 187 9.95 -2.55 -2.85
C ALA A 187 9.44 -1.30 -2.12
N TRP A 188 8.12 -1.18 -1.93
CA TRP A 188 7.54 -0.06 -1.19
C TRP A 188 8.04 0.04 0.26
N ALA A 189 8.09 -1.09 0.99
CA ALA A 189 8.61 -1.12 2.35
C ALA A 189 10.10 -0.77 2.42
N CYS A 190 10.90 -1.16 1.43
CA CYS A 190 12.30 -0.76 1.33
C CYS A 190 12.45 0.75 1.09
N LEU A 191 11.62 1.34 0.23
CA LEU A 191 11.63 2.79 0.03
C LEU A 191 11.20 3.55 1.30
N ALA A 192 10.23 3.02 2.04
CA ALA A 192 9.85 3.54 3.35
C ALA A 192 11.02 3.49 4.35
N ALA A 193 11.76 2.38 4.39
CA ALA A 193 12.93 2.27 5.24
C ALA A 193 14.05 3.22 4.81
N ARG A 194 14.29 3.38 3.50
CA ARG A 194 15.29 4.31 2.96
C ARG A 194 15.02 5.74 3.41
N GLU A 195 13.78 6.20 3.32
CA GLU A 195 13.41 7.56 3.74
C GLU A 195 13.55 7.71 5.27
N ALA A 196 13.00 6.78 6.05
CA ALA A 196 13.02 6.82 7.50
C ALA A 196 14.42 6.71 8.15
N THR A 197 15.38 6.06 7.47
CA THR A 197 16.70 5.72 8.07
C THR A 197 17.89 6.35 7.36
N GLY A 198 17.76 6.73 6.09
CA GLY A 198 18.90 7.13 5.26
C GLY A 198 19.72 5.97 4.68
N GLU A 199 19.48 4.72 5.08
CA GLU A 199 20.31 3.57 4.72
C GLU A 199 20.13 3.18 3.24
N THR A 200 21.22 3.22 2.46
CA THR A 200 21.17 3.12 1.00
C THR A 200 20.86 1.72 0.47
N HIS A 201 21.16 0.66 1.22
CA HIS A 201 20.92 -0.71 0.76
C HIS A 201 19.43 -0.99 0.52
N TYR A 202 18.51 -0.33 1.24
CA TYR A 202 17.09 -0.46 0.95
C TYR A 202 16.70 0.13 -0.41
N LEU A 203 17.33 1.24 -0.82
CA LEU A 203 17.15 1.78 -2.17
C LEU A 203 17.65 0.80 -3.23
N GLU A 204 18.83 0.21 -3.02
CA GLU A 204 19.41 -0.77 -3.94
C GLU A 204 18.52 -2.01 -4.11
N ILE A 205 17.86 -2.45 -3.03
CA ILE A 205 16.86 -3.54 -3.07
C ILE A 205 15.64 -3.11 -3.87
N ALA A 206 15.09 -1.92 -3.63
CA ALA A 206 13.93 -1.42 -4.36
C ALA A 206 14.22 -1.26 -5.86
N GLU A 207 15.40 -0.79 -6.25
CA GLU A 207 15.86 -0.72 -7.64
C GLU A 207 16.04 -2.11 -8.26
N ASP A 208 16.52 -3.10 -7.50
CA ASP A 208 16.60 -4.50 -7.94
C ASP A 208 15.23 -5.08 -8.23
N LEU A 209 14.27 -4.87 -7.32
CA LEU A 209 12.88 -5.30 -7.50
C LEU A 209 12.22 -4.57 -8.68
N ALA A 210 12.49 -3.27 -8.88
CA ALA A 210 11.99 -2.54 -10.05
C ALA A 210 12.54 -3.12 -11.36
N ARG A 211 13.82 -3.49 -11.41
CA ARG A 211 14.40 -4.19 -12.57
C ARG A 211 13.75 -5.57 -12.79
N LEU A 212 13.40 -6.28 -11.73
CA LEU A 212 12.69 -7.56 -11.82
C LEU A 212 11.26 -7.40 -12.34
N LEU A 213 10.55 -6.35 -11.91
CA LEU A 213 9.24 -6.01 -12.45
C LEU A 213 9.28 -5.82 -13.97
N GLU A 214 10.25 -5.06 -14.47
CA GLU A 214 10.44 -4.88 -15.91
C GLU A 214 10.82 -6.17 -16.65
N ARG A 215 11.65 -7.01 -16.03
CA ARG A 215 12.15 -8.24 -16.67
C ARG A 215 11.06 -9.32 -16.76
N ASP A 216 10.33 -9.55 -15.68
CA ASP A 216 9.53 -10.76 -15.51
C ASP A 216 8.03 -10.52 -15.56
N PHE A 217 7.57 -9.32 -15.21
CA PHE A 217 6.16 -9.02 -15.02
C PHE A 217 5.61 -8.03 -16.05
N ALA A 218 6.46 -7.18 -16.63
CA ALA A 218 6.02 -6.19 -17.59
C ALA A 218 5.35 -6.85 -18.79
N ASP A 219 4.24 -6.27 -19.22
CA ASP A 219 3.71 -6.56 -20.54
C ASP A 219 4.42 -5.68 -21.57
N SER A 220 5.06 -6.32 -22.56
CA SER A 220 5.74 -5.65 -23.65
C SER A 220 4.79 -5.18 -24.75
N SER A 221 3.58 -5.74 -24.81
CA SER A 221 2.55 -5.41 -25.81
C SER A 221 1.64 -4.27 -25.37
N SER A 222 1.43 -4.11 -24.07
CA SER A 222 0.70 -2.99 -23.47
C SER A 222 1.30 -2.65 -22.11
N ALA A 223 1.22 -1.41 -21.63
CA ALA A 223 1.85 -1.04 -20.36
C ALA A 223 1.28 -1.80 -19.14
N GLY A 224 1.93 -1.65 -17.98
CA GLY A 224 1.60 -2.36 -16.75
C GLY A 224 2.27 -3.73 -16.62
N TYR A 225 1.88 -4.43 -15.56
CA TYR A 225 2.50 -5.66 -15.07
C TYR A 225 1.46 -6.74 -14.83
N PHE A 226 1.81 -7.95 -15.22
CA PHE A 226 1.08 -9.17 -14.91
C PHE A 226 1.23 -9.56 -13.44
N ASP A 227 0.27 -10.28 -12.90
CA ASP A 227 0.26 -10.80 -11.53
C ASP A 227 1.31 -11.90 -11.29
N ALA A 228 1.65 -12.66 -12.33
CA ALA A 228 2.64 -13.74 -12.30
C ALA A 228 3.79 -13.50 -13.30
N ALA A 229 4.98 -13.96 -12.91
CA ALA A 229 6.17 -13.89 -13.76
C ALA A 229 5.98 -14.68 -15.07
N ALA A 230 6.48 -14.16 -16.19
CA ALA A 230 6.41 -14.81 -17.51
C ALA A 230 7.08 -16.20 -17.53
N THR A 231 8.07 -16.40 -16.66
CA THR A 231 8.86 -17.63 -16.56
C THR A 231 8.42 -18.52 -15.40
N ASP A 232 7.27 -18.27 -14.77
CA ASP A 232 6.81 -19.09 -13.64
C ASP A 232 6.53 -20.53 -14.10
N PRO A 233 7.36 -21.51 -13.73
CA PRO A 233 7.21 -22.90 -14.18
C PRO A 233 6.04 -23.61 -13.48
N THR A 234 5.48 -22.99 -12.43
CA THR A 234 4.36 -23.51 -11.65
C THR A 234 3.01 -22.98 -12.15
N ALA A 235 3.02 -21.98 -13.04
CA ALA A 235 1.81 -21.47 -13.65
C ALA A 235 1.19 -22.52 -14.58
N PRO A 236 -0.10 -22.85 -14.43
CA PRO A 236 -0.76 -23.76 -15.37
C PRO A 236 -0.72 -23.15 -16.78
N ALA A 237 -0.35 -23.95 -17.79
CA ALA A 237 -0.18 -23.51 -19.18
C ALA A 237 -1.43 -22.83 -19.80
N LEU A 238 -2.59 -22.94 -19.16
CA LEU A 238 -3.88 -22.41 -19.61
C LEU A 238 -4.42 -21.24 -18.76
N VAL A 239 -3.72 -20.82 -17.69
CA VAL A 239 -4.16 -19.68 -16.89
C VAL A 239 -3.61 -18.40 -17.50
N GLU A 240 -4.49 -17.57 -18.05
CA GLU A 240 -4.16 -16.24 -18.51
C GLU A 240 -3.71 -15.37 -17.33
N ARG A 241 -2.56 -14.72 -17.48
CA ARG A 241 -2.04 -13.80 -16.45
C ARG A 241 -2.89 -12.55 -16.41
N ALA A 242 -3.27 -12.13 -15.21
CA ALA A 242 -4.09 -10.93 -15.02
C ALA A 242 -3.20 -9.71 -14.77
N LYS A 243 -3.74 -8.51 -14.99
CA LYS A 243 -3.08 -7.25 -14.58
C LYS A 243 -3.86 -6.60 -13.45
N PRO A 244 -3.57 -6.94 -12.18
CA PRO A 244 -4.37 -6.49 -11.05
C PRO A 244 -4.15 -4.99 -10.84
N VAL A 245 -5.22 -4.20 -10.93
CA VAL A 245 -5.23 -2.75 -10.68
C VAL A 245 -6.20 -2.35 -9.57
N LEU A 246 -7.18 -3.22 -9.28
CA LEU A 246 -8.19 -2.99 -8.25
C LEU A 246 -7.72 -3.52 -6.90
N ASP A 247 -8.13 -2.82 -5.86
CA ASP A 247 -7.96 -3.21 -4.48
C ASP A 247 -8.78 -4.46 -4.18
N ASP A 248 -8.17 -5.32 -3.38
CA ASP A 248 -8.76 -6.52 -2.80
C ASP A 248 -8.31 -6.59 -1.34
N LEU A 249 -7.60 -7.64 -0.91
CA LEU A 249 -6.98 -7.69 0.43
C LEU A 249 -5.79 -6.72 0.58
N LEU A 250 -5.26 -6.21 -0.53
CA LEU A 250 -4.14 -5.28 -0.60
C LEU A 250 -4.39 -4.25 -1.72
N PRO A 251 -3.60 -3.17 -1.79
CA PRO A 251 -3.71 -2.21 -2.90
C PRO A 251 -3.46 -2.90 -4.25
N GLY A 252 -4.20 -2.50 -5.28
CA GLY A 252 -4.05 -3.05 -6.62
C GLY A 252 -2.61 -2.96 -7.14
N GLY A 253 -2.05 -4.10 -7.58
CA GLY A 253 -0.62 -4.25 -7.86
C GLY A 253 -0.06 -3.23 -8.87
N ASN A 254 -0.77 -2.93 -9.95
CA ASN A 254 -0.35 -1.95 -10.95
C ASN A 254 -0.43 -0.51 -10.45
N GLY A 255 -1.47 -0.16 -9.69
CA GLY A 255 -1.56 1.16 -9.05
C GLY A 255 -0.41 1.38 -8.08
N TRP A 256 -0.11 0.37 -7.26
CA TRP A 256 0.97 0.45 -6.29
C TRP A 256 2.37 0.38 -6.91
N ALA A 257 2.55 -0.35 -8.01
CA ALA A 257 3.77 -0.31 -8.81
C ALA A 257 4.03 1.11 -9.34
N GLY A 258 2.99 1.79 -9.83
CA GLY A 258 3.06 3.22 -10.19
C GLY A 258 3.58 4.08 -9.03
N ARG A 259 3.06 3.86 -7.81
CA ARG A 259 3.51 4.56 -6.60
C ARG A 259 4.98 4.31 -6.25
N VAL A 260 5.42 3.06 -6.33
CA VAL A 260 6.83 2.65 -6.11
C VAL A 260 7.74 3.36 -7.11
N LEU A 261 7.37 3.37 -8.39
CA LEU A 261 8.12 4.01 -9.45
C LEU A 261 8.19 5.54 -9.27
N LEU A 262 7.10 6.19 -8.85
CA LEU A 262 7.12 7.63 -8.52
C LEU A 262 8.07 7.93 -7.35
N ARG A 263 8.07 7.10 -6.30
CA ARG A 263 8.96 7.26 -5.15
C ARG A 263 10.43 7.02 -5.54
N LEU A 264 10.71 6.03 -6.40
CA LEU A 264 12.03 5.83 -7.00
C LEU A 264 12.48 7.04 -7.83
N ALA A 265 11.59 7.61 -8.66
CA ALA A 265 11.91 8.79 -9.46
C ALA A 265 12.30 9.98 -8.58
N ARG A 266 11.60 10.19 -7.46
CA ARG A 266 11.93 11.26 -6.50
C ARG A 266 13.28 11.04 -5.80
N LEU A 267 13.56 9.81 -5.36
CA LEU A 267 14.77 9.51 -4.60
C LEU A 267 16.03 9.43 -5.46
N THR A 268 15.90 9.03 -6.73
CA THR A 268 17.05 8.82 -7.64
C THR A 268 17.25 9.96 -8.64
N GLY A 269 16.19 10.72 -8.94
CA GLY A 269 16.17 11.67 -10.04
C GLY A 269 16.10 11.02 -11.44
N ASP A 270 16.02 9.69 -11.55
CA ASP A 270 15.90 9.03 -12.86
C ASP A 270 14.47 9.18 -13.42
N VAL A 271 14.36 10.02 -14.46
CA VAL A 271 13.11 10.30 -15.17
C VAL A 271 12.47 9.06 -15.80
N ARG A 272 13.24 7.98 -16.05
CA ARG A 272 12.70 6.73 -16.59
C ARG A 272 11.67 6.11 -15.66
N TYR A 273 11.88 6.18 -14.35
CA TYR A 273 10.91 5.68 -13.38
C TYR A 273 9.59 6.46 -13.45
N ARG A 274 9.65 7.79 -13.56
CA ARG A 274 8.45 8.63 -13.70
C ARG A 274 7.67 8.31 -14.97
N ARG A 275 8.35 8.28 -16.12
CA ARG A 275 7.72 7.91 -17.40
C ARG A 275 7.07 6.54 -17.35
N ARG A 276 7.72 5.58 -16.69
CA ARG A 276 7.19 4.23 -16.53
C ARG A 276 5.97 4.20 -15.59
N ALA A 277 5.98 4.99 -14.52
CA ALA A 277 4.82 5.15 -13.65
C ALA A 277 3.62 5.73 -14.40
N GLU A 278 3.82 6.81 -15.15
CA GLU A 278 2.80 7.45 -15.99
C GLU A 278 2.21 6.47 -16.98
N ALA A 279 3.05 5.79 -17.78
CA ALA A 279 2.59 4.79 -18.74
C ALA A 279 1.84 3.61 -18.06
N THR A 280 2.30 3.17 -16.89
CA THR A 280 1.64 2.11 -16.12
C THR A 280 0.23 2.54 -15.70
N LEU A 281 0.08 3.78 -15.21
CA LEU A 281 -1.22 4.27 -14.74
C LEU A 281 -2.15 4.55 -15.93
N GLU A 282 -1.66 5.19 -16.99
CA GLU A 282 -2.44 5.49 -18.21
C GLU A 282 -3.10 4.24 -18.82
N ALA A 283 -2.43 3.08 -18.75
CA ALA A 283 -2.96 1.81 -19.25
C ALA A 283 -4.30 1.38 -18.62
N PHE A 284 -4.64 1.84 -17.42
CA PHE A 284 -5.84 1.39 -16.69
C PHE A 284 -6.92 2.46 -16.54
N VAL A 285 -6.77 3.63 -17.15
CA VAL A 285 -7.76 4.72 -17.05
C VAL A 285 -9.16 4.27 -17.50
N GLY A 286 -9.24 3.42 -18.54
CA GLY A 286 -10.50 2.86 -19.03
C GLY A 286 -11.03 1.67 -18.20
N THR A 287 -10.16 0.98 -17.46
CA THR A 287 -10.50 -0.25 -16.71
C THR A 287 -11.14 0.06 -15.36
N VAL A 288 -10.77 1.16 -14.71
CA VAL A 288 -11.20 1.46 -13.33
C VAL A 288 -12.55 2.18 -13.23
N GLY A 289 -13.16 2.53 -14.37
CA GLY A 289 -14.42 3.26 -14.39
C GLY A 289 -15.57 2.44 -13.80
N GLY A 290 -16.26 2.97 -12.79
CA GLY A 290 -17.40 2.29 -12.15
C GLY A 290 -17.02 1.26 -11.07
N GLU A 291 -15.73 1.05 -10.80
CA GLU A 291 -15.25 0.07 -9.81
C GLU A 291 -15.34 0.58 -8.35
N GLY A 292 -15.72 1.84 -8.16
CA GLY A 292 -16.03 2.41 -6.84
C GLY A 292 -14.87 2.29 -5.85
N LEU A 293 -15.16 1.76 -4.65
CA LEU A 293 -14.17 1.65 -3.56
C LEU A 293 -12.92 0.85 -3.96
N ARG A 294 -13.05 -0.10 -4.89
CA ARG A 294 -11.94 -0.96 -5.31
C ARG A 294 -10.91 -0.22 -6.17
N ALA A 295 -11.26 0.93 -6.73
CA ALA A 295 -10.31 1.74 -7.49
C ALA A 295 -9.54 2.74 -6.61
N ALA A 296 -9.78 2.76 -5.29
CA ALA A 296 -9.35 3.87 -4.44
C ALA A 296 -7.83 4.07 -4.41
N SER A 297 -7.04 3.00 -4.23
CA SER A 297 -5.58 3.12 -4.23
C SER A 297 -5.03 3.59 -5.57
N TYR A 298 -5.54 3.04 -6.68
CA TYR A 298 -5.16 3.48 -8.03
C TYR A 298 -5.47 4.96 -8.25
N LEU A 299 -6.69 5.40 -7.91
CA LEU A 299 -7.10 6.80 -8.05
C LEU A 299 -6.23 7.73 -7.22
N ALA A 300 -5.80 7.31 -6.02
CA ALA A 300 -4.93 8.09 -5.15
C ALA A 300 -3.52 8.28 -5.75
N VAL A 301 -3.01 7.28 -6.48
CA VAL A 301 -1.70 7.36 -7.14
C VAL A 301 -1.77 8.21 -8.41
N VAL A 302 -2.82 8.07 -9.24
CA VAL A 302 -3.03 8.97 -10.40
C VAL A 302 -3.05 10.44 -9.96
N GLN A 303 -3.68 10.68 -8.82
CA GLN A 303 -3.77 11.95 -8.15
C GLN A 303 -2.42 12.52 -7.63
N GLU A 304 -1.42 11.67 -7.40
CA GLU A 304 -0.05 12.05 -7.02
C GLU A 304 0.73 12.52 -8.25
N VAL A 305 0.58 11.83 -9.40
CA VAL A 305 1.21 12.23 -10.68
C VAL A 305 0.80 13.64 -11.09
N SER A 306 -0.47 13.97 -10.92
CA SER A 306 -1.00 15.29 -11.28
C SER A 306 -0.55 16.43 -10.35
N ARG A 307 0.10 16.16 -9.22
CA ARG A 307 0.67 17.20 -8.32
C ARG A 307 2.07 17.64 -8.73
N ASP A 308 2.82 16.73 -9.36
CA ASP A 308 4.23 16.96 -9.72
C ASP A 308 4.38 17.72 -11.06
N HIS A 309 3.27 18.17 -11.65
CA HIS A 309 3.15 18.96 -12.89
C HIS A 309 2.51 20.32 -12.60
#